data_AF-A0A7C3T992-F1
#
_entry.id   AF-A0A7C3T992-F1
#
_cell.length_a   1.000
_cell.length_b   1.000
_cell.length_c   1.000
_cell.angle_alpha   90.00
_cell.angle_beta   90.00
_cell.angle_gamma   90.00
#
_symmetry.space_group_name_H-M   'P 1'
#
loop_
_entity.id
_entity.type
_entity.pdbx_description
1 polymer ?
#
loop_
_entity_poly.entity_id
_entity_poly.type
_entity_poly.pdbx_seq_one_letter_code
_entity_poly.pdbx_strand_id
1 'polypeptide(L)'
;MAINIDLKNIDIKGLISKLGGLRNYMNLLVPLIIVLVSALLFVPTTLLARALRQKVQVQSLQRASQLDRMAEAPISRYQYLQERRLIERQAEDANRIEKLALQTTQRPLLSNNLFPAPKDASTLIFEEFGKRYRAAIEQYINRLGGMDAPSPQELSEHINAIQGQPGTGDQWLGLSQYGLYGGRGAGRPGPGRRQPVMGYDAATQNVLKIIDALCLERARKARLYVNPSDVAGYKFWEQYRFAAGTEQALRDCWYWQLGYWVLEDVFETIASCNRDARSVLDAPVKRLIKVSFNRPMLGGGEGLYAAGGIQQTEGAEPPPRYVLNALGGLTPFCTARVSDANVHVVHFYVSVVARASKVLDFMKELCSSKEHVFTGYNGQPPQTFRHNQITILEVNMRAVDRTSGSLQDGGAGVYAYGGFTGEMPGGGEYALGTVSHQLYRYGQDAVVQLDLVCEYLFEKAGYEAIMPEPVKKDLEAGAQPAVQAAY
;
A
#
# COMPACT_ATOMS: atom_id res chain seq x y z
N MET A 1 22.00 22.02 40.23
CA MET A 1 23.47 22.12 40.10
C MET A 1 24.07 20.79 40.54
N ALA A 2 24.41 19.92 39.59
CA ALA A 2 25.18 18.72 39.89
C ALA A 2 26.67 19.09 39.82
N ILE A 3 27.39 18.99 40.93
CA ILE A 3 28.85 19.15 40.94
C ILE A 3 29.41 17.82 40.42
N ASN A 4 29.80 17.80 39.15
CA ASN A 4 30.44 16.64 38.54
C ASN A 4 31.93 16.67 38.92
N ILE A 5 32.29 15.97 40.00
CA ILE A 5 33.69 15.84 40.42
C ILE A 5 34.29 14.70 39.58
N ASP A 6 35.06 15.06 38.55
CA ASP A 6 35.78 14.09 37.72
C ASP A 6 36.99 13.53 38.50
N LEU A 7 36.78 12.40 39.16
CA LEU A 7 37.78 11.70 39.97
C LEU A 7 38.86 10.99 39.13
N LYS A 8 38.74 10.95 37.79
CA LYS A 8 39.67 10.17 36.95
C LYS A 8 41.04 10.83 36.75
N ASN A 9 41.20 12.10 37.09
CA ASN A 9 42.45 12.85 36.90
C ASN A 9 43.21 13.21 38.18
N ILE A 10 42.93 12.55 39.30
CA ILE A 10 43.75 12.74 40.52
C ILE A 10 45.05 11.94 40.35
N ASP A 11 46.15 12.65 40.10
CA ASP A 11 47.49 12.05 40.03
C ASP A 11 48.01 11.69 41.44
N ILE A 12 47.57 10.52 41.91
CA ILE A 12 47.93 9.97 43.22
C ILE A 12 49.46 9.77 43.33
N LYS A 13 50.15 9.49 42.21
CA LYS A 13 51.60 9.28 42.19
C LYS A 13 52.37 10.58 42.44
N GLY A 14 51.90 11.69 41.86
CA GLY A 14 52.46 13.03 42.10
C GLY A 14 52.28 13.53 43.54
N LEU A 15 51.21 13.13 44.22
CA LEU A 15 50.95 13.45 45.63
C LEU A 15 51.84 12.63 46.58
N ILE A 16 52.07 11.35 46.28
CA ILE A 16 52.93 10.47 47.10
C ILE A 16 54.41 10.87 46.99
N SER A 17 54.87 11.34 45.82
CA SER A 17 56.28 11.74 45.65
C SER A 17 56.64 13.02 46.41
N LYS A 18 55.68 13.96 46.57
CA LYS A 18 55.87 15.20 47.35
C LYS A 18 55.83 14.97 48.88
N LEU A 19 55.38 13.82 49.35
CA LEU A 19 55.29 13.45 50.77
C LEU A 19 56.56 12.78 51.33
N GLY A 20 57.62 12.61 50.51
CA GLY A 20 58.87 11.95 50.91
C GLY A 20 59.60 12.57 52.10
N GLY A 21 59.34 13.84 52.42
CA GLY A 21 59.90 14.55 53.58
C GLY A 21 59.28 14.19 54.94
N LEU A 22 58.18 13.44 54.99
CA LEU A 22 57.43 13.14 56.22
C LEU A 22 57.70 11.75 56.81
N ARG A 23 58.78 11.07 56.41
CA ARG A 23 59.14 9.73 56.92
C ARG A 23 59.23 9.63 58.45
N ASN A 24 59.56 10.72 59.13
CA ASN A 24 59.69 10.74 60.60
C ASN A 24 58.34 10.86 61.36
N TYR A 25 57.22 11.07 60.66
CA TYR A 25 55.89 11.22 61.27
C TYR A 25 54.91 10.09 60.86
N MET A 26 55.44 8.93 60.45
CA MET A 26 54.62 7.77 60.02
C MET A 26 53.59 7.32 61.07
N ASN A 27 53.89 7.46 62.37
CA ASN A 27 52.94 7.11 63.45
C ASN A 27 51.74 8.08 63.53
N LEU A 28 51.85 9.29 62.98
CA LEU A 28 50.80 10.31 62.97
C LEU A 28 49.99 10.32 61.66
N LEU A 29 50.54 9.70 60.61
CA LEU A 29 49.93 9.63 59.29
C LEU A 29 48.73 8.66 59.25
N VAL A 30 48.79 7.57 60.01
CA VAL A 30 47.69 6.59 60.12
C VAL A 30 46.41 7.22 60.68
N PRO A 31 46.41 7.90 61.85
CA PRO A 31 45.19 8.55 62.35
C PRO A 31 44.70 9.68 61.44
N LEU A 32 45.60 10.42 60.76
CA LEU A 32 45.21 11.46 59.81
C LEU A 32 44.49 10.88 58.58
N ILE A 33 44.98 9.76 58.03
CA ILE A 33 44.33 9.06 56.92
C ILE A 33 42.97 8.51 57.36
N ILE A 34 42.86 7.96 58.57
CA ILE A 34 41.59 7.46 59.10
C ILE A 34 40.57 8.60 59.23
N VAL A 35 40.96 9.76 59.76
CA VAL A 35 40.08 10.94 59.85
C VAL A 35 39.68 11.44 58.46
N LEU A 36 40.62 11.48 57.51
CA LEU A 36 40.36 11.97 56.15
C LEU A 36 39.45 11.01 55.37
N VAL A 37 39.67 9.70 55.47
CA VAL A 37 38.79 8.67 54.88
C VAL A 37 37.41 8.68 55.55
N SER A 38 37.35 8.86 56.87
CA SER A 38 36.08 8.99 57.60
C SER A 38 35.30 10.21 57.11
N ALA A 39 35.95 11.38 56.98
CA ALA A 39 35.32 12.58 56.44
C ALA A 39 34.89 12.40 54.97
N LEU A 40 35.73 11.76 54.15
CA LEU A 40 35.44 11.50 52.74
C LEU A 40 34.28 10.52 52.54
N LEU A 41 34.04 9.60 53.48
CA LEU A 41 32.88 8.71 53.45
C LEU A 41 31.62 9.33 54.08
N PHE A 42 31.77 10.19 55.10
CA PHE A 42 30.63 10.78 55.81
C PHE A 42 29.98 11.96 55.06
N VAL A 43 30.75 12.75 54.31
CA VAL A 43 30.20 13.90 53.56
C VAL A 43 29.30 13.47 52.39
N PRO A 44 29.68 12.50 51.53
CA PRO A 44 28.82 12.05 50.43
C PRO A 44 27.57 11.33 50.93
N THR A 45 27.68 10.53 51.99
CA THR A 45 26.55 9.78 52.56
C THR A 45 25.51 10.70 53.19
N THR A 46 25.93 11.77 53.87
CA THR A 46 25.00 12.77 54.42
C THR A 46 24.34 13.65 53.35
N LEU A 47 25.03 13.95 52.25
CA LEU A 47 24.46 14.66 51.10
C LEU A 47 23.49 13.79 50.29
N LEU A 48 23.84 12.52 50.02
CA LEU A 48 22.92 11.58 49.39
C LEU A 48 21.68 11.32 50.26
N ALA A 49 21.84 11.20 51.59
CA ALA A 49 20.71 11.01 52.49
C ALA A 49 19.72 12.19 52.45
N ARG A 50 20.21 13.43 52.28
CA ARG A 50 19.34 14.61 52.13
C ARG A 50 18.60 14.62 50.80
N ALA A 51 19.29 14.35 49.69
CA ALA A 51 18.65 14.28 48.37
C ALA A 51 17.65 13.12 48.26
N LEU A 52 17.97 11.98 48.87
CA LEU A 52 17.07 10.83 48.92
C LEU A 52 15.85 11.13 49.80
N ARG A 53 16.03 11.73 50.98
CA ARG A 53 14.91 12.16 51.84
C ARG A 53 14.01 13.17 51.15
N GLN A 54 14.56 14.09 50.36
CA GLN A 54 13.77 15.06 49.63
C GLN A 54 13.00 14.41 48.47
N LYS A 55 13.61 13.50 47.71
CA LYS A 55 12.91 12.71 46.68
C LYS A 55 11.83 11.81 47.29
N VAL A 56 12.14 11.13 48.38
CA VAL A 56 11.19 10.28 49.10
C VAL A 56 10.06 11.14 49.67
N GLN A 57 10.32 12.24 50.37
CA GLN A 57 9.23 13.10 50.86
C GLN A 57 8.36 13.66 49.74
N VAL A 58 8.94 14.14 48.63
CA VAL A 58 8.14 14.70 47.53
C VAL A 58 7.33 13.61 46.83
N GLN A 59 7.92 12.46 46.50
CA GLN A 59 7.21 11.38 45.82
C GLN A 59 6.24 10.64 46.75
N SER A 60 6.59 10.45 48.02
CA SER A 60 5.74 9.81 49.02
C SER A 60 4.58 10.69 49.43
N LEU A 61 4.77 12.00 49.61
CA LEU A 61 3.65 12.92 49.93
C LEU A 61 2.72 13.09 48.71
N GLN A 62 3.26 13.14 47.49
CA GLN A 62 2.40 13.16 46.29
C GLN A 62 1.60 11.87 46.16
N ARG A 63 2.22 10.69 46.33
CA ARG A 63 1.50 9.41 46.32
C ARG A 63 0.52 9.27 47.48
N ALA A 64 0.87 9.72 48.68
CA ALA A 64 -0.03 9.71 49.84
C ALA A 64 -1.25 10.60 49.59
N SER A 65 -1.05 11.82 49.07
CA SER A 65 -2.17 12.71 48.73
C SER A 65 -3.05 12.19 47.57
N GLN A 66 -2.52 11.32 46.71
CA GLN A 66 -3.31 10.61 45.69
C GLN A 66 -4.11 9.47 46.31
N LEU A 67 -3.51 8.72 47.25
CA LEU A 67 -4.20 7.66 48.02
C LEU A 67 -5.31 8.24 48.91
N ASP A 68 -5.05 9.37 49.59
CA ASP A 68 -6.07 10.06 50.40
C ASP A 68 -7.23 10.54 49.53
N ARG A 69 -6.97 11.10 48.33
CA ARG A 69 -8.03 11.47 47.38
C ARG A 69 -8.80 10.27 46.83
N MET A 70 -8.14 9.13 46.63
CA MET A 70 -8.82 7.88 46.26
C MET A 70 -9.65 7.29 47.42
N ALA A 71 -9.24 7.53 48.66
CA ALA A 71 -9.99 7.14 49.86
C ALA A 71 -11.19 8.06 50.14
N GLU A 72 -11.05 9.37 49.89
CA GLU A 72 -12.10 10.38 50.10
C GLU A 72 -13.19 10.37 49.02
N ALA A 73 -12.86 9.91 47.81
CA ALA A 73 -13.83 9.69 46.73
C ALA A 73 -13.95 8.18 46.43
N PRO A 74 -14.55 7.39 47.34
CA PRO A 74 -14.71 5.95 47.11
C PRO A 74 -15.46 5.77 45.80
N ILE A 75 -14.78 5.16 44.82
CA ILE A 75 -15.36 4.80 43.53
C ILE A 75 -16.67 4.07 43.85
N SER A 76 -17.79 4.66 43.41
CA SER A 76 -19.08 4.08 43.73
C SER A 76 -19.10 2.62 43.26
N ARG A 77 -19.68 1.72 44.05
CA ARG A 77 -19.78 0.29 43.68
C ARG A 77 -20.35 0.10 42.26
N TYR A 78 -21.19 1.03 41.83
CA TYR A 78 -21.72 1.09 40.48
C TYR A 78 -20.68 1.41 39.41
N GLN A 79 -19.79 2.39 39.63
CA GLN A 79 -18.72 2.74 38.69
C GLN A 79 -17.73 1.57 38.49
N TYR A 80 -17.34 0.88 39.56
CA TYR A 80 -16.50 -0.32 39.46
C TYR A 80 -17.15 -1.40 38.57
N LEU A 81 -18.46 -1.63 38.71
CA LEU A 81 -19.17 -2.59 37.85
C LEU A 81 -19.21 -2.16 36.38
N GLN A 82 -19.30 -0.85 36.09
CA GLN A 82 -19.25 -0.32 34.73
C GLN A 82 -17.85 -0.45 34.11
N GLU A 83 -16.80 -0.10 34.87
CA GLU A 83 -15.40 -0.25 34.43
C GLU A 83 -15.06 -1.73 34.21
N ARG A 84 -15.47 -2.63 35.11
CA ARG A 84 -15.28 -4.08 34.93
C ARG A 84 -15.93 -4.59 33.64
N ARG A 85 -17.17 -4.19 33.34
CA ARG A 85 -17.84 -4.53 32.07
C ARG A 85 -17.14 -3.95 30.85
N LEU A 86 -16.51 -2.79 30.97
CA LEU A 86 -15.72 -2.20 29.89
C LEU A 86 -14.45 -3.02 29.65
N ILE A 87 -13.72 -3.38 30.71
CA ILE A 87 -12.50 -4.20 30.66
C ILE A 87 -12.82 -5.59 30.09
N GLU A 88 -13.90 -6.24 30.55
CA GLU A 88 -14.33 -7.54 30.04
C GLU A 88 -14.66 -7.46 28.54
N ARG A 89 -15.39 -6.43 28.09
CA ARG A 89 -15.65 -6.21 26.66
C ARG A 89 -14.38 -5.95 25.85
N GLN A 90 -13.42 -5.19 26.39
CA GLN A 90 -12.15 -4.93 25.74
C GLN A 90 -11.29 -6.20 25.64
N ALA A 91 -11.29 -7.05 26.67
CA ALA A 91 -10.59 -8.32 26.64
C ALA A 91 -11.23 -9.30 25.63
N GLU A 92 -12.56 -9.37 25.59
CA GLU A 92 -13.28 -10.16 24.58
C GLU A 92 -13.01 -9.67 23.16
N ASP A 93 -12.94 -8.37 22.95
CA ASP A 93 -12.62 -7.76 21.67
C ASP A 93 -11.18 -8.04 21.26
N ALA A 94 -10.22 -7.89 22.17
CA ALA A 94 -8.82 -8.22 21.92
C ALA A 94 -8.63 -9.69 21.52
N ASN A 95 -9.24 -10.63 22.26
CA ASN A 95 -9.20 -12.06 21.94
C ASN A 95 -9.86 -12.36 20.58
N ARG A 96 -10.93 -11.62 20.23
CA ARG A 96 -11.59 -11.76 18.93
C ARG A 96 -10.70 -11.25 17.80
N ILE A 97 -10.04 -10.11 18.00
CA ILE A 97 -9.10 -9.53 17.03
C ILE A 97 -7.92 -10.46 16.81
N GLU A 98 -7.31 -10.99 17.88
CA GLU A 98 -6.21 -11.95 17.80
C GLU A 98 -6.61 -13.21 17.02
N LYS A 99 -7.80 -13.76 17.33
CA LYS A 99 -8.34 -14.90 16.58
C LYS A 99 -8.53 -14.55 15.10
N LEU A 100 -9.13 -13.42 14.78
CA LEU A 100 -9.35 -12.98 13.40
C LEU A 100 -8.03 -12.73 12.66
N ALA A 101 -7.01 -12.20 13.33
CA ALA A 101 -5.68 -11.99 12.78
C ALA A 101 -5.06 -13.33 12.38
N LEU A 102 -5.08 -14.33 13.26
CA LEU A 102 -4.59 -15.67 12.97
C LEU A 102 -5.35 -16.33 11.81
N GLN A 103 -6.68 -16.21 11.80
CA GLN A 103 -7.53 -16.79 10.75
C GLN A 103 -7.33 -16.10 9.39
N THR A 104 -6.83 -14.87 9.37
CA THR A 104 -6.58 -14.14 8.12
C THR A 104 -5.47 -14.77 7.31
N THR A 105 -4.45 -15.34 7.94
CA THR A 105 -3.32 -15.93 7.22
C THR A 105 -3.51 -17.41 6.91
N GLN A 106 -4.53 -18.05 7.50
CA GLN A 106 -4.94 -19.42 7.24
C GLN A 106 -5.74 -19.55 5.95
N ARG A 107 -5.09 -19.30 4.80
CA ARG A 107 -5.73 -19.26 3.47
C ARG A 107 -5.15 -20.32 2.51
N PRO A 108 -5.94 -20.79 1.52
CA PRO A 108 -5.45 -21.69 0.49
C PRO A 108 -4.26 -21.12 -0.29
N LEU A 109 -3.34 -22.01 -0.67
CA LEU A 109 -2.22 -21.69 -1.55
C LEU A 109 -2.60 -21.98 -3.00
N LEU A 110 -2.08 -21.18 -3.93
CA LEU A 110 -2.19 -21.45 -5.37
C LEU A 110 -1.45 -22.76 -5.73
N SER A 111 -0.39 -23.09 -4.99
CA SER A 111 0.34 -24.35 -5.13
C SER A 111 0.80 -24.90 -3.78
N ASN A 112 0.30 -26.08 -3.42
CA ASN A 112 0.76 -26.85 -2.25
C ASN A 112 2.09 -27.59 -2.49
N ASN A 113 2.70 -27.44 -3.67
CA ASN A 113 3.95 -28.10 -4.05
C ASN A 113 5.17 -27.19 -3.92
N LEU A 114 4.98 -25.91 -3.60
CA LEU A 114 6.06 -24.92 -3.54
C LEU A 114 6.50 -24.56 -2.13
N PHE A 115 5.57 -24.53 -1.18
CA PHE A 115 5.81 -23.95 0.14
C PHE A 115 5.77 -25.02 1.25
N PRO A 116 6.64 -24.95 2.28
CA PRO A 116 7.74 -23.98 2.46
C PRO A 116 8.97 -24.22 1.56
N ALA A 117 9.06 -25.40 0.95
CA ALA A 117 10.09 -25.76 0.00
C ALA A 117 9.48 -26.56 -1.16
N PRO A 118 10.02 -26.42 -2.39
CA PRO A 118 9.58 -27.22 -3.53
C PRO A 118 9.63 -28.73 -3.25
N LYS A 119 8.54 -29.44 -3.57
CA LYS A 119 8.49 -30.90 -3.51
C LYS A 119 9.12 -31.58 -4.73
N ASP A 120 9.34 -30.82 -5.79
CA ASP A 120 9.94 -31.26 -7.06
C ASP A 120 11.13 -30.32 -7.38
N ALA A 121 12.17 -30.89 -7.99
CA ALA A 121 13.33 -30.14 -8.48
C ALA A 121 13.08 -29.47 -9.84
N SER A 122 11.97 -29.82 -10.52
CA SER A 122 11.57 -29.24 -11.80
C SER A 122 11.35 -27.74 -11.69
N THR A 123 11.90 -26.98 -12.64
CA THR A 123 11.67 -25.52 -12.74
C THR A 123 10.26 -25.18 -13.21
N LEU A 124 9.54 -26.14 -13.80
CA LEU A 124 8.19 -25.96 -14.35
C LEU A 124 7.15 -25.64 -13.26
N ILE A 125 7.41 -26.01 -12.00
CA ILE A 125 6.50 -25.72 -10.88
C ILE A 125 6.31 -24.21 -10.65
N PHE A 126 7.31 -23.39 -10.98
CA PHE A 126 7.23 -21.93 -10.85
C PHE A 126 6.41 -21.32 -11.99
N GLU A 127 6.56 -21.83 -13.21
CA GLU A 127 5.71 -21.44 -14.34
C GLU A 127 4.26 -21.88 -14.12
N GLU A 128 4.05 -23.07 -13.56
CA GLU A 128 2.72 -23.56 -13.19
C GLU A 128 2.06 -22.65 -12.15
N PHE A 129 2.80 -22.19 -11.14
CA PHE A 129 2.30 -21.20 -10.20
C PHE A 129 1.84 -19.92 -10.90
N GLY A 130 2.63 -19.38 -11.83
CA GLY A 130 2.24 -18.19 -12.60
C GLY A 130 0.98 -18.41 -13.44
N LYS A 131 0.84 -19.59 -14.07
CA LYS A 131 -0.39 -19.97 -14.79
C LYS A 131 -1.60 -20.03 -13.86
N ARG A 132 -1.45 -20.65 -12.69
CA ARG A 132 -2.53 -20.73 -11.68
C ARG A 132 -2.90 -19.36 -11.13
N TYR A 133 -1.93 -18.49 -10.88
CA TYR A 133 -2.14 -17.11 -10.45
C TYR A 133 -3.00 -16.33 -11.46
N ARG A 134 -2.61 -16.37 -12.74
CA ARG A 134 -3.38 -15.73 -13.82
C ARG A 134 -4.78 -16.33 -13.97
N ALA A 135 -4.88 -17.65 -13.97
CA ALA A 135 -6.17 -18.35 -14.09
C ALA A 135 -7.13 -17.98 -12.95
N ALA A 136 -6.62 -17.80 -11.73
CA ALA A 136 -7.43 -17.38 -10.59
C ALA A 136 -7.93 -15.92 -10.75
N ILE A 137 -7.09 -15.00 -11.25
CA ILE A 137 -7.52 -13.63 -11.60
C ILE A 137 -8.60 -13.65 -12.69
N GLU A 138 -8.36 -14.40 -13.76
CA GLU A 138 -9.33 -14.56 -14.86
C GLU A 138 -10.66 -15.15 -14.35
N GLN A 139 -10.62 -16.11 -13.42
CA GLN A 139 -11.81 -16.64 -12.77
C GLN A 139 -12.59 -15.57 -12.01
N TYR A 140 -11.91 -14.69 -11.25
CA TYR A 140 -12.56 -13.57 -10.57
C TYR A 140 -13.19 -12.58 -11.55
N ILE A 141 -12.47 -12.21 -12.60
CA ILE A 141 -12.96 -11.34 -13.67
C ILE A 141 -14.19 -11.95 -14.33
N ASN A 142 -14.15 -13.22 -14.72
CA ASN A 142 -15.25 -13.93 -15.36
C ASN A 142 -16.48 -14.03 -14.44
N ARG A 143 -16.29 -14.39 -13.16
CA ARG A 143 -17.36 -14.48 -12.17
C ARG A 143 -18.08 -13.13 -11.99
N LEU A 144 -17.32 -12.04 -12.10
CA LEU A 144 -17.82 -10.67 -12.02
C LEU A 144 -18.43 -10.16 -13.32
N GLY A 145 -18.50 -10.96 -14.40
CA GLY A 145 -18.89 -10.46 -15.71
C GLY A 145 -18.00 -9.29 -16.16
N GLY A 146 -16.71 -9.38 -15.84
CA GLY A 146 -15.71 -8.38 -16.11
C GLY A 146 -15.36 -8.32 -17.58
N MET A 147 -15.35 -7.14 -18.17
CA MET A 147 -14.92 -6.90 -19.54
C MET A 147 -14.15 -5.58 -19.62
N ASP A 148 -13.33 -5.37 -20.64
CA ASP A 148 -12.82 -4.03 -20.93
C ASP A 148 -13.78 -3.26 -21.86
N ALA A 149 -13.49 -1.98 -22.09
CA ALA A 149 -14.09 -1.23 -23.18
C ALA A 149 -13.73 -1.87 -24.54
N PRO A 150 -14.50 -1.59 -25.61
CA PRO A 150 -14.18 -2.11 -26.93
C PRO A 150 -12.75 -1.76 -27.36
N SER A 151 -12.00 -2.75 -27.83
CA SER A 151 -10.64 -2.51 -28.30
C SER A 151 -10.64 -1.72 -29.61
N PRO A 152 -9.56 -1.00 -29.96
CA PRO A 152 -9.46 -0.33 -31.26
C PRO A 152 -9.66 -1.28 -32.44
N GLN A 153 -9.24 -2.54 -32.31
CA GLN A 153 -9.44 -3.57 -33.32
C GLN A 153 -10.91 -4.00 -33.43
N GLU A 154 -11.61 -4.19 -32.31
CA GLU A 154 -13.05 -4.50 -32.33
C GLU A 154 -13.83 -3.34 -32.98
N LEU A 155 -13.49 -2.10 -32.64
CA LEU A 155 -14.12 -0.92 -33.23
C LEU A 155 -13.89 -0.85 -34.74
N SER A 156 -12.66 -1.10 -35.20
CA SER A 156 -12.34 -1.05 -36.63
C SER A 156 -13.03 -2.17 -37.41
N GLU A 157 -13.06 -3.39 -36.88
CA GLU A 157 -13.77 -4.53 -37.47
C GLU A 157 -15.27 -4.23 -37.64
N HIS A 158 -15.93 -3.68 -36.61
CA HIS A 158 -17.34 -3.29 -36.69
C HIS A 158 -17.61 -2.14 -37.66
N ILE A 159 -16.75 -1.12 -37.71
CA ILE A 159 -16.89 0.02 -38.64
C ILE A 159 -16.72 -0.46 -40.09
N ASN A 160 -15.72 -1.29 -40.36
CA ASN A 160 -15.46 -1.84 -41.69
C ASN A 160 -16.62 -2.76 -42.16
N ALA A 161 -17.19 -3.55 -41.25
CA ALA A 161 -18.34 -4.40 -41.55
C ALA A 161 -19.58 -3.59 -41.97
N ILE A 162 -19.77 -2.40 -41.41
CA ILE A 162 -20.90 -1.51 -41.74
C ILE A 162 -20.66 -0.75 -43.06
N GLN A 163 -19.42 -0.33 -43.34
CA GLN A 163 -19.10 0.50 -44.50
C GLN A 163 -18.93 -0.30 -45.81
N GLY A 164 -18.86 -1.63 -45.76
CA GLY A 164 -18.92 -2.49 -46.95
C GLY A 164 -17.76 -2.34 -47.95
N GLN A 165 -16.69 -1.60 -47.60
CA GLN A 165 -15.51 -1.41 -48.43
C GLN A 165 -14.22 -1.85 -47.71
N PRO A 166 -13.56 -2.93 -48.17
CA PRO A 166 -12.29 -3.41 -47.60
C PRO A 166 -11.05 -2.54 -47.90
N GLY A 167 -11.20 -1.28 -48.34
CA GLY A 167 -10.13 -0.59 -49.10
C GLY A 167 -9.53 0.69 -48.52
N THR A 168 -10.09 1.30 -47.48
CA THR A 168 -9.67 2.64 -47.00
C THR A 168 -9.51 2.75 -45.47
N GLY A 169 -9.53 1.61 -44.75
CA GLY A 169 -9.54 1.55 -43.29
C GLY A 169 -8.28 2.07 -42.59
N ASP A 170 -7.11 1.96 -43.22
CA ASP A 170 -5.86 2.43 -42.60
C ASP A 170 -5.73 3.95 -42.57
N GLN A 171 -6.51 4.69 -43.38
CA GLN A 171 -6.43 6.15 -43.44
C GLN A 171 -7.27 6.84 -42.36
N TRP A 172 -8.28 6.16 -41.79
CA TRP A 172 -9.14 6.72 -40.74
C TRP A 172 -8.61 6.50 -39.32
N LEU A 173 -7.86 5.42 -39.08
CA LEU A 173 -7.14 5.22 -37.83
C LEU A 173 -5.86 6.05 -37.74
N GLY A 174 -5.54 6.87 -38.75
CA GLY A 174 -4.63 8.02 -38.62
C GLY A 174 -5.15 9.14 -37.69
N LEU A 175 -6.40 9.06 -37.25
CA LEU A 175 -6.91 9.79 -36.08
C LEU A 175 -6.53 9.11 -34.74
N SER A 176 -5.77 8.01 -34.77
CA SER A 176 -5.15 7.46 -33.56
C SER A 176 -4.08 8.42 -33.06
N GLN A 177 -4.41 9.10 -31.97
CA GLN A 177 -3.51 9.57 -30.92
C GLN A 177 -2.44 10.63 -31.26
N TYR A 178 -2.06 10.81 -32.53
CA TYR A 178 -0.96 11.67 -32.98
C TYR A 178 -1.39 12.80 -33.93
N GLY A 179 -2.63 12.80 -34.44
CA GLY A 179 -3.15 13.85 -35.33
C GLY A 179 -3.41 15.22 -34.69
N LEU A 180 -3.20 15.35 -33.37
CA LEU A 180 -3.35 16.60 -32.62
C LEU A 180 -2.00 17.26 -32.24
N TYR A 181 -0.87 16.61 -32.52
CA TYR A 181 0.45 17.23 -32.37
C TYR A 181 0.89 17.79 -33.72
N GLY A 182 0.78 19.11 -33.85
CA GLY A 182 1.14 19.88 -35.04
C GLY A 182 2.55 19.58 -35.52
N GLY A 183 2.65 18.77 -36.57
CA GLY A 183 3.85 18.68 -37.38
C GLY A 183 4.10 20.03 -38.05
N ARG A 184 5.12 20.74 -37.55
CA ARG A 184 5.72 21.92 -38.19
C ARG A 184 6.24 21.55 -39.58
N GLY A 185 5.35 21.51 -40.55
CA GLY A 185 5.70 21.79 -41.94
C GLY A 185 5.97 23.28 -42.03
N ALA A 186 7.24 23.67 -42.07
CA ALA A 186 7.71 25.03 -42.22
C ALA A 186 7.33 25.60 -43.61
N GLY A 187 6.05 25.89 -43.81
CA GLY A 187 5.53 26.64 -44.94
C GLY A 187 5.00 27.98 -44.43
N ARG A 188 5.64 29.08 -44.85
CA ARG A 188 5.26 30.46 -44.51
C ARG A 188 3.74 30.68 -44.57
N PRO A 189 3.10 31.18 -43.50
CA PRO A 189 1.69 31.53 -43.53
C PRO A 189 1.50 32.79 -44.39
N GLY A 190 0.85 32.63 -45.54
CA GLY A 190 0.38 33.76 -46.34
C GLY A 190 -0.78 34.48 -45.64
N PRO A 191 -0.80 35.83 -45.64
CA PRO A 191 -1.88 36.59 -45.03
C PRO A 191 -3.13 36.48 -45.91
N GLY A 192 -4.25 36.00 -45.36
CA GLY A 192 -5.57 36.26 -45.94
C GLY A 192 -6.53 35.09 -46.17
N ARG A 193 -6.16 33.83 -45.88
CA ARG A 193 -7.14 32.74 -45.95
C ARG A 193 -7.81 32.54 -44.60
N ARG A 194 -9.04 33.07 -44.48
CA ARG A 194 -10.04 32.61 -43.51
C ARG A 194 -10.09 31.09 -43.59
N GLN A 195 -9.57 30.41 -42.58
CA GLN A 195 -9.71 28.97 -42.50
C GLN A 195 -11.21 28.65 -42.43
N PRO A 196 -11.76 27.85 -43.36
CA PRO A 196 -13.12 27.37 -43.19
C PRO A 196 -13.14 26.63 -41.87
N VAL A 197 -14.06 27.02 -40.98
CA VAL A 197 -14.41 26.24 -39.80
C VAL A 197 -14.80 24.86 -40.33
N MET A 198 -13.89 23.91 -40.16
CA MET A 198 -13.99 22.56 -40.70
C MET A 198 -15.11 21.88 -39.92
N GLY A 199 -16.35 22.03 -40.39
CA GLY A 199 -17.49 21.32 -39.84
C GLY A 199 -17.19 19.83 -39.97
N TYR A 200 -17.20 19.11 -38.84
CA TYR A 200 -17.13 17.66 -38.85
C TYR A 200 -18.17 17.13 -39.83
N ASP A 201 -17.70 16.39 -40.83
CA ASP A 201 -18.59 15.86 -41.85
C ASP A 201 -19.65 14.92 -41.22
N ALA A 202 -20.79 14.79 -41.89
CA ALA A 202 -21.87 13.91 -41.41
C ALA A 202 -21.40 12.45 -41.26
N ALA A 203 -20.36 12.04 -42.00
CA ALA A 203 -19.75 10.72 -41.90
C ALA A 203 -19.09 10.49 -40.53
N THR A 204 -18.32 11.46 -40.03
CA THR A 204 -17.67 11.41 -38.71
C THR A 204 -18.70 11.31 -37.60
N GLN A 205 -19.81 12.06 -37.69
CA GLN A 205 -20.89 11.98 -36.70
C GLN A 205 -21.56 10.60 -36.68
N ASN A 206 -21.71 9.95 -37.82
CA ASN A 206 -22.28 8.60 -37.89
C ASN A 206 -21.34 7.56 -37.26
N VAL A 207 -20.03 7.66 -37.50
CA VAL A 207 -19.03 6.78 -36.87
C VAL A 207 -19.06 6.92 -35.35
N LEU A 208 -19.12 8.14 -34.82
CA LEU A 208 -19.19 8.39 -33.38
C LEU A 208 -20.44 7.77 -32.73
N LYS A 209 -21.59 7.82 -33.41
CA LYS A 209 -22.83 7.16 -32.95
C LYS A 209 -22.69 5.63 -32.94
N ILE A 210 -21.99 5.05 -33.93
CA ILE A 210 -21.70 3.62 -33.96
C ILE A 210 -20.80 3.22 -32.79
N ILE A 211 -19.70 3.96 -32.56
CA ILE A 211 -18.80 3.72 -31.42
C ILE A 211 -19.56 3.83 -30.10
N ASP A 212 -20.40 4.86 -29.94
CA ASP A 212 -21.22 5.04 -28.73
C ASP A 212 -22.17 3.86 -28.50
N ALA A 213 -22.86 3.39 -29.56
CA ALA A 213 -23.74 2.23 -29.49
C ALA A 213 -23.00 0.96 -29.07
N LEU A 214 -21.81 0.71 -29.63
CA LEU A 214 -20.95 -0.44 -29.26
C LEU A 214 -20.47 -0.34 -27.81
N CYS A 215 -20.05 0.84 -27.36
CA CYS A 215 -19.65 1.07 -25.97
C CYS A 215 -20.81 0.86 -25.01
N LEU A 216 -22.02 1.32 -25.36
CA LEU A 216 -23.23 1.11 -24.57
C LEU A 216 -23.66 -0.35 -24.54
N GLU A 217 -23.54 -1.07 -25.66
CA GLU A 217 -23.80 -2.51 -25.71
C GLU A 217 -22.83 -3.26 -24.79
N ARG A 218 -21.53 -2.94 -24.84
CA ARG A 218 -20.52 -3.50 -23.93
C ARG A 218 -20.88 -3.22 -22.47
N ALA A 219 -21.30 -1.99 -22.16
CA ALA A 219 -21.71 -1.59 -20.82
C ALA A 219 -22.91 -2.38 -20.29
N ARG A 220 -23.88 -2.71 -21.16
CA ARG A 220 -25.05 -3.52 -20.79
C ARG A 220 -24.70 -4.97 -20.51
N LYS A 221 -23.64 -5.51 -21.13
CA LYS A 221 -23.18 -6.90 -20.95
C LYS A 221 -22.24 -7.06 -19.75
N ALA A 222 -21.36 -6.09 -19.52
CA ALA A 222 -20.39 -6.13 -18.43
C ALA A 222 -21.04 -5.73 -17.10
N ARG A 223 -20.66 -6.37 -15.99
CA ARG A 223 -21.02 -5.91 -14.62
C ARG A 223 -19.88 -5.17 -13.92
N LEU A 224 -18.67 -5.26 -14.47
CA LEU A 224 -17.48 -4.54 -14.05
C LEU A 224 -16.61 -4.26 -15.27
N TYR A 225 -16.10 -3.05 -15.42
CA TYR A 225 -14.99 -2.81 -16.33
C TYR A 225 -13.67 -3.19 -15.68
N VAL A 226 -12.89 -4.08 -16.31
CA VAL A 226 -11.57 -4.48 -15.82
C VAL A 226 -10.75 -5.06 -16.95
N ASN A 227 -9.49 -4.65 -17.03
CA ASN A 227 -8.50 -5.30 -17.87
C ASN A 227 -7.61 -6.18 -16.99
N PRO A 228 -7.39 -7.48 -17.30
CA PRO A 228 -6.48 -8.32 -16.53
C PRO A 228 -5.08 -7.71 -16.35
N SER A 229 -4.60 -6.96 -17.35
CA SER A 229 -3.32 -6.24 -17.33
C SER A 229 -3.22 -5.14 -16.26
N ASP A 230 -4.35 -4.67 -15.73
CA ASP A 230 -4.40 -3.66 -14.68
C ASP A 230 -4.34 -4.28 -13.26
N VAL A 231 -4.36 -5.62 -13.18
CA VAL A 231 -4.29 -6.36 -11.93
C VAL A 231 -2.84 -6.74 -11.65
N ALA A 232 -2.37 -6.39 -10.46
CA ALA A 232 -1.00 -6.61 -10.02
C ALA A 232 -0.50 -8.03 -10.33
N GLY A 233 0.66 -8.11 -11.00
CA GLY A 233 1.35 -9.38 -11.25
C GLY A 233 0.84 -10.17 -12.45
N TYR A 234 -0.27 -9.78 -13.06
CA TYR A 234 -0.80 -10.48 -14.24
C TYR A 234 0.22 -10.48 -15.40
N LYS A 235 0.77 -9.30 -15.74
CA LYS A 235 1.82 -9.17 -16.77
C LYS A 235 3.15 -9.79 -16.34
N PHE A 236 3.50 -9.66 -15.06
CA PHE A 236 4.71 -10.30 -14.51
C PHE A 236 4.69 -11.80 -14.81
N TRP A 237 3.60 -12.49 -14.50
CA TRP A 237 3.48 -13.94 -14.71
C TRP A 237 3.32 -14.34 -16.18
N GLU A 238 2.81 -13.46 -17.05
CA GLU A 238 2.81 -13.67 -18.49
C GLU A 238 4.23 -13.72 -19.07
N GLN A 239 5.09 -12.82 -18.59
CA GLN A 239 6.45 -12.67 -19.07
C GLN A 239 7.46 -13.44 -18.23
N TYR A 240 7.02 -14.10 -17.16
CA TYR A 240 7.89 -14.78 -16.21
C TYR A 240 8.77 -15.82 -16.91
N ARG A 241 10.06 -15.78 -16.61
CA ARG A 241 11.06 -16.75 -17.06
C ARG A 241 11.92 -17.15 -15.88
N PHE A 242 12.15 -18.44 -15.72
CA PHE A 242 13.07 -18.95 -14.71
C PHE A 242 14.52 -18.62 -15.12
N ALA A 243 15.08 -17.54 -14.56
CA ALA A 243 16.44 -17.09 -14.86
C ALA A 243 17.31 -16.91 -13.61
N ALA A 244 16.72 -16.50 -12.48
CA ALA A 244 17.45 -16.09 -11.28
C ALA A 244 17.67 -17.21 -10.25
N GLY A 245 17.42 -18.47 -10.63
CA GLY A 245 17.57 -19.63 -9.75
C GLY A 245 16.40 -19.87 -8.79
N THR A 246 16.46 -21.00 -8.09
CA THR A 246 15.36 -21.53 -7.27
C THR A 246 14.99 -20.61 -6.11
N GLU A 247 15.98 -20.02 -5.41
CA GLU A 247 15.69 -19.14 -4.28
C GLU A 247 14.91 -17.89 -4.71
N GLN A 248 15.32 -17.23 -5.79
CA GLN A 248 14.60 -16.06 -6.30
C GLN A 248 13.21 -16.42 -6.81
N ALA A 249 13.08 -17.52 -7.56
CA ALA A 249 11.78 -18.00 -8.03
C ALA A 249 10.83 -18.29 -6.85
N LEU A 250 11.35 -18.85 -5.76
CA LEU A 250 10.58 -19.13 -4.55
C LEU A 250 10.16 -17.83 -3.82
N ARG A 251 11.02 -16.80 -3.80
CA ARG A 251 10.67 -15.46 -3.30
C ARG A 251 9.56 -14.85 -4.14
N ASP A 252 9.68 -14.88 -5.46
CA ASP A 252 8.70 -14.30 -6.39
C ASP A 252 7.34 -14.97 -6.21
N CYS A 253 7.30 -16.32 -6.19
CA CYS A 253 6.08 -17.06 -5.90
C CYS A 253 5.50 -16.69 -4.53
N TRP A 254 6.33 -16.54 -3.50
CA TRP A 254 5.85 -16.21 -2.16
C TRP A 254 5.22 -14.82 -2.08
N TYR A 255 5.92 -13.80 -2.56
CA TYR A 255 5.40 -12.44 -2.52
C TYR A 255 4.12 -12.32 -3.34
N TRP A 256 4.05 -12.96 -4.51
CA TRP A 256 2.82 -13.02 -5.28
C TRP A 256 1.72 -13.88 -4.64
N GLN A 257 2.05 -14.89 -3.82
CA GLN A 257 1.04 -15.59 -3.01
C GLN A 257 0.37 -14.66 -1.99
N LEU A 258 1.14 -13.77 -1.35
CA LEU A 258 0.58 -12.73 -0.48
C LEU A 258 -0.26 -11.74 -1.29
N GLY A 259 0.26 -11.32 -2.44
CA GLY A 259 -0.47 -10.42 -3.35
C GLY A 259 -1.80 -11.00 -3.81
N TYR A 260 -1.83 -12.30 -4.12
CA TYR A 260 -3.06 -13.02 -4.48
C TYR A 260 -4.11 -12.95 -3.37
N TRP A 261 -3.72 -13.14 -2.10
CA TRP A 261 -4.65 -13.03 -0.98
C TRP A 261 -5.23 -11.62 -0.84
N VAL A 262 -4.45 -10.57 -1.11
CA VAL A 262 -4.96 -9.19 -1.15
C VAL A 262 -5.93 -9.00 -2.32
N LEU A 263 -5.59 -9.51 -3.51
CA LEU A 263 -6.43 -9.40 -4.70
C LEU A 263 -7.78 -10.10 -4.53
N GLU A 264 -7.79 -11.29 -3.93
CA GLU A 264 -9.01 -12.03 -3.60
C GLU A 264 -9.99 -11.15 -2.82
N ASP A 265 -9.51 -10.45 -1.78
CA ASP A 265 -10.36 -9.58 -0.95
C ASP A 265 -10.90 -8.37 -1.70
N VAL A 266 -10.08 -7.78 -2.58
CA VAL A 266 -10.50 -6.67 -3.44
C VAL A 266 -11.60 -7.14 -4.40
N PHE A 267 -11.43 -8.29 -5.04
CA PHE A 267 -12.43 -8.85 -5.95
C PHE A 267 -13.72 -9.28 -5.22
N GLU A 268 -13.62 -9.89 -4.04
CA GLU A 268 -14.78 -10.23 -3.20
C GLU A 268 -15.53 -8.98 -2.74
N THR A 269 -14.81 -7.91 -2.38
CA THR A 269 -15.41 -6.61 -2.06
C THR A 269 -16.23 -6.07 -3.23
N ILE A 270 -15.66 -6.09 -4.44
CA ILE A 270 -16.37 -5.65 -5.65
C ILE A 270 -17.57 -6.56 -5.95
N ALA A 271 -17.42 -7.87 -5.78
CA ALA A 271 -18.51 -8.84 -5.98
C ALA A 271 -19.68 -8.59 -5.04
N SER A 272 -19.38 -8.32 -3.77
CA SER A 272 -20.36 -8.00 -2.74
C SER A 272 -21.09 -6.69 -3.07
N CYS A 273 -20.35 -5.64 -3.43
CA CYS A 273 -20.91 -4.35 -3.82
C CYS A 273 -21.79 -4.44 -5.08
N ASN A 274 -21.40 -5.27 -6.05
CA ASN A 274 -22.10 -5.40 -7.33
C ASN A 274 -23.09 -6.59 -7.38
N ARG A 275 -23.42 -7.19 -6.23
CA ARG A 275 -24.26 -8.41 -6.16
C ARG A 275 -25.58 -8.26 -6.93
N ASP A 276 -26.26 -7.14 -6.74
CA ASP A 276 -27.59 -6.88 -7.32
C ASP A 276 -27.53 -6.17 -8.68
N ALA A 277 -26.32 -5.84 -9.16
CA ALA A 277 -26.12 -5.12 -10.41
C ALA A 277 -26.24 -6.05 -11.61
N ARG A 278 -27.04 -5.66 -12.59
CA ARG A 278 -27.19 -6.41 -13.86
C ARG A 278 -26.15 -6.03 -14.88
N SER A 279 -25.69 -4.79 -14.82
CA SER A 279 -24.72 -4.22 -15.74
C SER A 279 -23.86 -3.16 -15.04
N VAL A 280 -22.85 -2.66 -15.74
CA VAL A 280 -22.01 -1.58 -15.21
C VAL A 280 -22.78 -0.27 -15.12
N LEU A 281 -23.86 -0.10 -15.89
CA LEU A 281 -24.69 1.11 -15.87
C LEU A 281 -25.36 1.33 -14.51
N ASP A 282 -25.74 0.26 -13.82
CA ASP A 282 -26.40 0.26 -12.51
C ASP A 282 -25.50 -0.19 -11.34
N ALA A 283 -24.32 -0.75 -11.62
CA ALA A 283 -23.37 -1.21 -10.61
C ALA A 283 -22.87 -0.11 -9.67
N PRO A 284 -22.73 -0.36 -8.35
CA PRO A 284 -22.04 0.55 -7.43
C PRO A 284 -20.56 0.78 -7.80
N VAL A 285 -19.83 -0.29 -8.11
CA VAL A 285 -18.45 -0.22 -8.61
C VAL A 285 -18.46 -0.43 -10.11
N LYS A 286 -17.99 0.55 -10.86
CA LYS A 286 -18.06 0.60 -12.32
C LYS A 286 -16.83 -0.01 -12.98
N ARG A 287 -15.64 0.31 -12.47
CA ARG A 287 -14.37 -0.10 -13.06
C ARG A 287 -13.34 -0.38 -11.99
N LEU A 288 -12.58 -1.45 -12.13
CA LEU A 288 -11.29 -1.61 -11.47
C LEU A 288 -10.22 -1.04 -12.41
N ILE A 289 -9.65 0.12 -12.07
CA ILE A 289 -8.63 0.78 -12.88
C ILE A 289 -7.27 0.15 -12.62
N LYS A 290 -6.95 -0.14 -11.35
CA LYS A 290 -5.66 -0.72 -10.99
C LYS A 290 -5.69 -1.35 -9.60
N VAL A 291 -5.00 -2.47 -9.43
CA VAL A 291 -4.44 -2.87 -8.14
C VAL A 291 -2.93 -2.99 -8.31
N SER A 292 -2.14 -2.42 -7.42
CA SER A 292 -0.68 -2.49 -7.50
C SER A 292 -0.04 -2.48 -6.12
N PHE A 293 1.13 -3.08 -6.00
CA PHE A 293 1.93 -3.06 -4.77
C PHE A 293 2.99 -1.96 -4.77
N ASN A 294 2.88 -1.06 -5.74
CA ASN A 294 3.73 0.10 -5.89
C ASN A 294 2.84 1.32 -6.00
N ARG A 295 3.26 2.42 -5.39
CA ARG A 295 2.59 3.69 -5.61
C ARG A 295 2.89 4.06 -7.06
N PRO A 296 1.86 4.27 -7.92
CA PRO A 296 2.13 4.94 -9.18
C PRO A 296 2.85 6.24 -8.81
N MET A 297 4.09 6.43 -9.28
CA MET A 297 4.83 7.64 -8.97
C MET A 297 4.03 8.82 -9.54
N LEU A 298 3.24 9.46 -8.68
CA LEU A 298 2.44 10.63 -8.97
C LEU A 298 3.41 11.82 -9.04
N GLY A 299 4.23 11.87 -10.09
CA GLY A 299 5.16 12.96 -10.36
C GLY A 299 6.64 12.54 -10.34
N GLY A 300 7.20 12.33 -11.53
CA GLY A 300 8.55 12.75 -11.97
C GLY A 300 9.80 12.51 -11.12
N GLY A 301 9.73 11.72 -10.04
CA GLY A 301 10.84 11.47 -9.12
C GLY A 301 11.36 10.04 -9.21
N GLU A 302 11.77 9.58 -10.41
CA GLU A 302 12.67 8.45 -10.51
C GLU A 302 13.95 8.79 -9.74
N GLY A 303 14.16 8.26 -8.53
CA GLY A 303 15.41 8.59 -7.86
C GLY A 303 15.80 7.84 -6.59
N LEU A 304 14.90 7.55 -5.65
CA LEU A 304 15.39 7.30 -4.27
C LEU A 304 14.91 6.05 -3.54
N TYR A 305 13.98 5.25 -4.08
CA TYR A 305 13.44 4.09 -3.34
C TYR A 305 13.96 2.71 -3.82
N ALA A 306 14.97 2.66 -4.70
CA ALA A 306 15.53 1.42 -5.24
C ALA A 306 16.85 0.98 -4.57
N ALA A 307 17.03 1.22 -3.26
CA ALA A 307 18.23 0.83 -2.52
C ALA A 307 18.26 -0.66 -2.09
N GLY A 308 17.49 -1.53 -2.75
CA GLY A 308 17.51 -2.99 -2.52
C GLY A 308 17.65 -3.70 -3.86
N GLY A 309 18.81 -4.31 -4.09
CA GLY A 309 19.34 -4.79 -5.37
C GLY A 309 18.60 -5.95 -6.05
N ILE A 310 17.28 -5.85 -6.21
CA ILE A 310 16.54 -6.67 -7.16
C ILE A 310 16.78 -6.04 -8.54
N GLN A 311 17.55 -6.70 -9.40
CA GLN A 311 17.62 -6.38 -10.83
C GLN A 311 16.20 -6.45 -11.39
N GLN A 312 15.51 -5.31 -11.45
CA GLN A 312 14.26 -5.22 -12.17
C GLN A 312 14.60 -5.31 -13.65
N THR A 313 14.07 -6.32 -14.33
CA THR A 313 13.90 -6.25 -15.77
C THR A 313 13.12 -4.98 -16.10
N GLU A 314 13.69 -4.14 -16.95
CA GLU A 314 13.03 -2.89 -17.38
C GLU A 314 11.59 -3.19 -17.80
N GLY A 315 10.63 -2.56 -17.12
CA GLY A 315 9.19 -2.71 -17.39
C GLY A 315 8.45 -3.77 -16.57
N ALA A 316 9.13 -4.57 -15.75
CA ALA A 316 8.45 -5.53 -14.87
C ALA A 316 7.83 -4.83 -13.64
N GLU A 317 6.57 -5.16 -13.34
CA GLU A 317 5.91 -4.66 -12.13
C GLU A 317 6.61 -5.22 -10.87
N PRO A 318 7.01 -4.38 -9.90
CA PRO A 318 7.62 -4.88 -8.68
C PRO A 318 6.63 -5.74 -7.87
N PRO A 319 7.10 -6.85 -7.26
CA PRO A 319 6.25 -7.72 -6.45
C PRO A 319 5.78 -7.04 -5.16
N PRO A 320 4.78 -7.61 -4.46
CA PRO A 320 4.45 -7.24 -3.10
C PRO A 320 5.69 -7.25 -2.20
N ARG A 321 5.81 -6.26 -1.30
CA ARG A 321 6.91 -6.17 -0.35
C ARG A 321 6.40 -5.92 1.05
N TYR A 322 7.13 -6.47 2.02
CA TYR A 322 6.92 -6.16 3.42
C TYR A 322 7.44 -4.75 3.75
N VAL A 323 6.70 -4.02 4.58
CA VAL A 323 7.09 -2.69 5.04
C VAL A 323 7.99 -2.83 6.26
N LEU A 324 9.31 -2.91 6.07
CA LEU A 324 10.25 -3.16 7.17
C LEU A 324 10.62 -1.89 7.97
N ASN A 325 10.35 -0.72 7.41
CA ASN A 325 10.63 0.56 8.04
C ASN A 325 9.72 1.66 7.48
N ALA A 326 9.74 2.84 8.10
CA ALA A 326 8.92 3.99 7.72
C ALA A 326 9.08 4.46 6.27
N LEU A 327 10.26 4.23 5.67
CA LEU A 327 10.57 4.64 4.30
C LEU A 327 10.19 3.56 3.26
N GLY A 328 9.95 2.32 3.70
CA GLY A 328 9.60 1.19 2.83
C GLY A 328 8.10 1.13 2.48
N GLY A 329 7.27 1.99 3.08
CA GLY A 329 5.83 2.04 2.82
C GLY A 329 5.48 2.88 1.59
N LEU A 330 4.34 2.60 0.95
CA LEU A 330 3.86 3.38 -0.20
C LEU A 330 3.47 4.84 0.14
N THR A 331 3.14 5.12 1.39
CA THR A 331 2.76 6.45 1.87
C THR A 331 3.24 6.60 3.31
N PRO A 332 3.52 7.83 3.80
CA PRO A 332 3.66 8.05 5.24
C PRO A 332 2.40 7.54 5.95
N PHE A 333 2.53 6.45 6.68
CA PHE A 333 1.38 5.72 7.21
C PHE A 333 0.99 6.28 8.58
N CYS A 334 -0.26 6.71 8.72
CA CYS A 334 -0.82 7.23 9.97
C CYS A 334 -0.82 6.21 11.12
N THR A 335 -0.69 4.92 10.79
CA THR A 335 -0.67 3.80 11.73
C THR A 335 0.69 3.61 12.40
N ALA A 336 1.76 4.20 11.85
CA ALA A 336 3.15 3.89 12.21
C ALA A 336 3.51 2.38 12.25
N ARG A 337 2.71 1.52 11.59
CA ARG A 337 2.94 0.07 11.53
C ARG A 337 4.00 -0.30 10.49
N VAL A 338 4.93 -1.12 10.92
CA VAL A 338 5.93 -1.81 10.09
C VAL A 338 5.87 -3.29 10.43
N SER A 339 6.36 -4.14 9.54
CA SER A 339 6.53 -5.57 9.82
C SER A 339 7.44 -5.77 11.03
N ASP A 340 7.03 -6.65 11.93
CA ASP A 340 7.75 -7.03 13.13
C ASP A 340 7.75 -8.56 13.34
N ALA A 341 8.06 -9.01 14.55
CA ALA A 341 8.13 -10.43 14.88
C ALA A 341 6.77 -11.16 14.83
N ASN A 342 5.66 -10.44 14.94
CA ASN A 342 4.31 -11.00 15.05
C ASN A 342 3.47 -10.71 13.80
N VAL A 343 3.59 -9.51 13.24
CA VAL A 343 2.76 -9.05 12.13
C VAL A 343 3.65 -8.64 10.96
N HIS A 344 3.30 -9.09 9.77
CA HIS A 344 3.87 -8.57 8.54
C HIS A 344 2.90 -7.62 7.85
N VAL A 345 3.41 -6.45 7.45
CA VAL A 345 2.63 -5.38 6.85
C VAL A 345 2.96 -5.31 5.36
N VAL A 346 1.94 -5.31 4.51
CA VAL A 346 2.06 -5.09 3.06
C VAL A 346 1.20 -3.89 2.67
N HIS A 347 1.78 -2.92 2.00
CA HIS A 347 1.03 -1.80 1.43
C HIS A 347 0.66 -2.09 -0.02
N PHE A 348 -0.51 -1.63 -0.42
CA PHE A 348 -0.98 -1.75 -1.80
C PHE A 348 -1.86 -0.55 -2.17
N TYR A 349 -2.08 -0.40 -3.46
CA TYR A 349 -2.83 0.68 -4.07
C TYR A 349 -4.02 0.09 -4.84
N VAL A 350 -5.20 0.66 -4.65
CA VAL A 350 -6.42 0.28 -5.37
C VAL A 350 -7.03 1.53 -6.00
N SER A 351 -7.30 1.49 -7.30
CA SER A 351 -8.00 2.53 -8.03
C SER A 351 -9.26 1.98 -8.67
N VAL A 352 -10.41 2.58 -8.38
CA VAL A 352 -11.72 2.19 -8.92
C VAL A 352 -12.50 3.39 -9.42
N VAL A 353 -13.38 3.18 -10.39
CA VAL A 353 -14.49 4.11 -10.66
C VAL A 353 -15.73 3.58 -9.95
N ALA A 354 -16.35 4.39 -9.11
CA ALA A 354 -17.56 4.03 -8.39
C ALA A 354 -18.66 5.09 -8.56
N ARG A 355 -19.92 4.71 -8.37
CA ARG A 355 -21.02 5.65 -8.20
C ARG A 355 -20.70 6.54 -6.99
N ALA A 356 -20.81 7.86 -7.14
CA ALA A 356 -20.45 8.84 -6.11
C ALA A 356 -21.18 8.57 -4.79
N SER A 357 -22.46 8.21 -4.85
CA SER A 357 -23.28 7.90 -3.67
C SER A 357 -22.97 6.54 -3.02
N LYS A 358 -22.01 5.76 -3.55
CA LYS A 358 -21.65 4.41 -3.09
C LYS A 358 -20.18 4.27 -2.68
N VAL A 359 -19.44 5.37 -2.65
CA VAL A 359 -18.02 5.38 -2.24
C VAL A 359 -17.84 4.85 -0.81
N LEU A 360 -18.61 5.37 0.15
CA LEU A 360 -18.50 4.95 1.55
C LEU A 360 -18.92 3.48 1.75
N ASP A 361 -19.94 3.02 1.01
CA ASP A 361 -20.35 1.62 1.04
C ASP A 361 -19.22 0.71 0.56
N PHE A 362 -18.54 1.09 -0.54
CA PHE A 362 -17.37 0.36 -1.05
C PHE A 362 -16.21 0.34 -0.06
N MET A 363 -15.86 1.49 0.53
CA MET A 363 -14.77 1.56 1.53
C MET A 363 -15.08 0.72 2.78
N LYS A 364 -16.33 0.78 3.25
CA LYS A 364 -16.79 -0.03 4.38
C LYS A 364 -16.73 -1.51 4.06
N GLU A 365 -17.14 -1.90 2.86
CA GLU A 365 -17.07 -3.29 2.43
C GLU A 365 -15.63 -3.74 2.22
N LEU A 366 -14.72 -2.86 1.77
CA LEU A 366 -13.29 -3.19 1.64
C LEU A 366 -12.69 -3.55 3.01
N CYS A 367 -13.04 -2.79 4.05
CA CYS A 367 -12.61 -3.01 5.44
C CYS A 367 -13.51 -3.99 6.24
N SER A 368 -14.45 -4.69 5.58
CA SER A 368 -15.32 -5.67 6.25
C SER A 368 -14.64 -7.03 6.37
N SER A 369 -15.13 -7.88 7.28
CA SER A 369 -14.67 -9.28 7.33
C SER A 369 -15.27 -10.10 6.19
N LYS A 370 -14.45 -10.90 5.52
CA LYS A 370 -14.89 -11.90 4.54
C LYS A 370 -14.72 -13.31 5.09
N GLU A 371 -15.56 -14.23 4.63
CA GLU A 371 -15.50 -15.64 5.00
C GLU A 371 -14.79 -16.44 3.91
N HIS A 372 -14.02 -17.43 4.31
CA HIS A 372 -13.41 -18.39 3.38
C HIS A 372 -13.38 -19.78 3.99
N VAL A 373 -13.30 -20.79 3.11
CA VAL A 373 -13.13 -22.19 3.53
C VAL A 373 -11.65 -22.54 3.41
N PHE A 374 -11.07 -23.12 4.46
CA PHE A 374 -9.70 -23.58 4.47
C PHE A 374 -9.60 -24.97 5.08
N THR A 375 -8.86 -25.83 4.41
CA THR A 375 -8.59 -27.23 4.79
C THR A 375 -7.24 -27.38 5.46
N GLY A 376 -6.62 -26.28 5.90
CA GLY A 376 -5.24 -26.30 6.37
C GLY A 376 -4.23 -26.64 5.26
N TYR A 377 -2.95 -26.49 5.57
CA TYR A 377 -1.87 -26.80 4.63
C TYR A 377 -1.58 -28.31 4.52
N ASN A 378 -2.11 -29.11 5.45
CA ASN A 378 -1.87 -30.56 5.56
C ASN A 378 -3.15 -31.39 5.28
N GLY A 379 -4.18 -30.80 4.67
CA GLY A 379 -5.40 -31.52 4.31
C GLY A 379 -6.31 -31.86 5.50
N GLN A 380 -6.35 -30.99 6.51
CA GLN A 380 -7.38 -31.03 7.55
C GLN A 380 -8.81 -30.87 6.96
N PRO A 381 -9.86 -31.29 7.69
CA PRO A 381 -11.24 -31.07 7.26
C PRO A 381 -11.53 -29.59 6.95
N PRO A 382 -12.37 -29.29 5.95
CA PRO A 382 -12.75 -27.92 5.64
C PRO A 382 -13.35 -27.20 6.85
N GLN A 383 -12.81 -26.04 7.17
CA GLN A 383 -13.32 -25.15 8.22
C GLN A 383 -13.59 -23.76 7.64
N THR A 384 -14.62 -23.10 8.14
CA THR A 384 -14.94 -21.72 7.78
C THR A 384 -14.15 -20.77 8.67
N PHE A 385 -13.39 -19.91 8.03
CA PHE A 385 -12.59 -18.87 8.67
C PHE A 385 -13.08 -17.50 8.25
N ARG A 386 -12.66 -16.49 9.01
CA ARG A 386 -12.90 -15.08 8.69
C ARG A 386 -11.59 -14.34 8.61
N HIS A 387 -11.52 -13.40 7.68
CA HIS A 387 -10.38 -12.51 7.53
C HIS A 387 -10.86 -11.07 7.36
N ASN A 388 -10.17 -10.13 8.03
CA ASN A 388 -10.46 -8.70 7.92
C ASN A 388 -9.21 -7.87 8.20
N GLN A 389 -8.43 -7.53 7.18
CA GLN A 389 -7.12 -6.90 7.41
C GLN A 389 -6.81 -5.73 6.46
N ILE A 390 -7.75 -5.31 5.62
CA ILE A 390 -7.53 -4.14 4.77
C ILE A 390 -7.88 -2.89 5.57
N THR A 391 -6.87 -2.06 5.84
CA THR A 391 -7.06 -0.70 6.37
C THR A 391 -6.73 0.31 5.30
N ILE A 392 -7.62 1.29 5.10
CA ILE A 392 -7.39 2.39 4.16
C ILE A 392 -6.55 3.47 4.86
N LEU A 393 -5.38 3.77 4.29
CA LEU A 393 -4.42 4.76 4.80
C LEU A 393 -4.61 6.14 4.18
N GLU A 394 -4.88 6.18 2.87
CA GLU A 394 -5.03 7.41 2.10
C GLU A 394 -6.18 7.27 1.11
N VAL A 395 -6.94 8.35 0.94
CA VAL A 395 -8.08 8.42 0.00
C VAL A 395 -7.91 9.65 -0.88
N ASN A 396 -7.91 9.44 -2.20
CA ASN A 396 -8.00 10.52 -3.18
C ASN A 396 -9.23 10.26 -4.06
N MET A 397 -10.06 11.29 -4.25
CA MET A 397 -11.30 11.21 -5.00
C MET A 397 -11.33 12.29 -6.07
N ARG A 398 -11.70 11.91 -7.30
CA ARG A 398 -11.82 12.84 -8.42
C ARG A 398 -13.12 12.57 -9.17
N ALA A 399 -13.86 13.62 -9.49
CA ALA A 399 -15.01 13.48 -10.36
C ALA A 399 -14.56 12.99 -11.74
N VAL A 400 -15.23 11.97 -12.28
CA VAL A 400 -14.97 11.51 -13.64
C VAL A 400 -15.82 12.35 -14.59
N ASP A 401 -15.16 13.21 -15.36
CA ASP A 401 -15.83 13.98 -16.39
C ASP A 401 -16.26 13.06 -17.55
N ARG A 402 -17.55 13.12 -17.86
CA ARG A 402 -18.19 12.37 -18.95
C ARG A 402 -18.17 13.14 -20.26
N THR A 403 -18.08 14.47 -20.15
CA THR A 403 -18.32 15.39 -21.26
C THR A 403 -17.10 15.56 -22.15
N SER A 404 -15.91 15.20 -21.67
CA SER A 404 -14.71 15.05 -22.51
C SER A 404 -14.83 14.00 -23.63
N GLY A 405 -15.93 13.22 -23.67
CA GLY A 405 -16.29 12.35 -24.79
C GLY A 405 -17.70 12.52 -25.36
N SER A 406 -18.58 13.33 -24.77
CA SER A 406 -19.93 13.54 -25.30
C SER A 406 -19.94 14.68 -26.32
N LEU A 407 -19.79 14.33 -27.60
CA LEU A 407 -19.89 15.24 -28.75
C LEU A 407 -21.30 15.84 -28.99
N GLN A 408 -22.17 15.89 -27.97
CA GLN A 408 -23.58 16.27 -28.13
C GLN A 408 -23.89 17.75 -27.88
N ASP A 409 -23.02 18.51 -27.22
CA ASP A 409 -23.22 19.96 -27.13
C ASP A 409 -22.56 20.65 -28.34
N GLY A 410 -23.38 20.99 -29.33
CA GLY A 410 -23.05 21.85 -30.47
C GLY A 410 -22.72 23.30 -30.09
N GLY A 411 -22.26 23.54 -28.87
CA GLY A 411 -21.60 24.78 -28.49
C GLY A 411 -20.18 24.75 -29.04
N ALA A 412 -19.78 25.81 -29.74
CA ALA A 412 -18.43 26.03 -30.24
C ALA A 412 -17.41 26.25 -29.10
N GLY A 413 -17.37 25.34 -28.12
CA GLY A 413 -16.27 25.15 -27.20
C GLY A 413 -15.15 24.51 -27.98
N VAL A 414 -14.33 25.35 -28.61
CA VAL A 414 -13.05 25.00 -29.18
C VAL A 414 -12.32 24.11 -28.18
N TYR A 415 -12.10 22.84 -28.52
CA TYR A 415 -11.08 22.01 -27.90
C TYR A 415 -9.73 22.66 -28.21
N ALA A 416 -9.39 23.71 -27.47
CA ALA A 416 -8.06 24.27 -27.44
C ALA A 416 -7.21 23.29 -26.64
N TYR A 417 -6.78 22.21 -27.30
CA TYR A 417 -5.47 21.67 -27.00
C TYR A 417 -4.48 22.79 -27.31
N GLY A 418 -4.15 23.57 -26.28
CA GLY A 418 -3.10 24.57 -26.37
C GLY A 418 -1.83 23.87 -26.78
N GLY A 419 -1.47 24.02 -28.07
CA GLY A 419 -0.14 23.71 -28.57
C GLY A 419 0.85 24.64 -27.90
N PHE A 420 1.26 24.29 -26.68
CA PHE A 420 2.32 24.97 -25.95
C PHE A 420 3.67 24.50 -26.54
N THR A 421 3.99 25.01 -27.73
CA THR A 421 5.37 24.97 -28.25
C THR A 421 6.11 26.22 -27.80
N GLY A 422 6.13 26.44 -26.49
CA GLY A 422 7.02 27.38 -25.82
C GLY A 422 7.97 26.57 -24.96
N GLU A 423 9.26 26.57 -25.31
CA GLU A 423 10.33 26.22 -24.37
C GLU A 423 10.18 27.11 -23.13
N MET A 424 9.55 26.59 -22.08
CA MET A 424 9.56 27.20 -20.75
C MET A 424 10.59 26.44 -19.91
N PRO A 425 11.66 27.11 -19.45
CA PRO A 425 12.61 26.51 -18.54
C PRO A 425 12.01 26.51 -17.12
N GLY A 426 11.81 25.32 -16.56
CA GLY A 426 11.62 25.12 -15.12
C GLY A 426 10.20 25.34 -14.59
N GLY A 427 9.47 24.24 -14.37
CA GLY A 427 8.20 24.24 -13.65
C GLY A 427 7.16 23.30 -14.25
N GLY A 428 7.50 22.03 -14.42
CA GLY A 428 6.60 21.01 -14.96
C GLY A 428 5.53 20.62 -13.95
N GLU A 429 4.38 21.28 -13.99
CA GLU A 429 3.13 20.71 -13.48
C GLU A 429 2.68 19.64 -14.50
N TYR A 430 3.20 18.43 -14.33
CA TYR A 430 2.88 17.29 -15.20
C TYR A 430 1.42 16.90 -14.98
N ALA A 431 0.57 17.28 -15.93
CA ALA A 431 -0.81 16.81 -16.02
C ALA A 431 -0.80 15.28 -15.97
N LEU A 432 -1.24 14.75 -14.82
CA LEU A 432 -1.51 13.35 -14.55
C LEU A 432 -2.12 12.72 -15.80
N GLY A 433 -1.49 11.68 -16.35
CA GLY A 433 -2.00 10.95 -17.51
C GLY A 433 -3.46 10.60 -17.28
N THR A 434 -4.35 11.39 -17.86
CA THR A 434 -5.79 11.27 -17.65
C THR A 434 -6.18 9.94 -18.26
N VAL A 435 -6.59 8.98 -17.43
CA VAL A 435 -7.17 7.73 -17.90
C VAL A 435 -8.33 8.12 -18.82
N SER A 436 -8.22 7.81 -20.11
CA SER A 436 -9.26 8.19 -21.05
C SER A 436 -10.51 7.37 -20.73
N HIS A 437 -11.59 8.06 -20.35
CA HIS A 437 -12.89 7.46 -20.08
C HIS A 437 -13.79 7.44 -21.33
N GLN A 438 -13.26 7.84 -22.50
CA GLN A 438 -14.04 8.08 -23.72
C GLN A 438 -14.80 6.85 -24.24
N LEU A 439 -14.27 5.64 -24.03
CA LEU A 439 -14.88 4.38 -24.47
C LEU A 439 -15.69 3.67 -23.37
N TYR A 440 -15.80 4.27 -22.18
CA TYR A 440 -16.54 3.69 -21.07
C TYR A 440 -17.90 4.36 -20.92
N ARG A 441 -18.93 3.59 -20.55
CA ARG A 441 -20.26 4.12 -20.23
C ARG A 441 -20.64 3.68 -18.83
N TYR A 442 -20.81 4.64 -17.92
CA TYR A 442 -21.04 4.37 -16.50
C TYR A 442 -22.49 4.56 -16.03
N GLY A 443 -23.42 4.80 -16.96
CA GLY A 443 -24.82 5.12 -16.64
C GLY A 443 -25.03 6.62 -16.39
N GLN A 444 -26.19 6.97 -15.83
CA GLN A 444 -26.61 8.36 -15.61
C GLN A 444 -26.16 8.93 -14.25
N ASP A 445 -25.89 8.09 -13.25
CA ASP A 445 -25.53 8.56 -11.89
C ASP A 445 -24.12 9.13 -11.83
N ALA A 446 -23.87 10.24 -11.13
CA ALA A 446 -22.51 10.76 -10.94
C ALA A 446 -21.51 9.66 -10.48
N VAL A 447 -20.31 9.68 -11.06
CA VAL A 447 -19.23 8.73 -10.76
C VAL A 447 -17.96 9.46 -10.37
N VAL A 448 -17.17 8.80 -9.52
CA VAL A 448 -15.87 9.29 -9.08
C VAL A 448 -14.82 8.20 -9.29
N GLN A 449 -13.61 8.62 -9.62
CA GLN A 449 -12.42 7.81 -9.48
C GLN A 449 -11.97 7.92 -8.02
N LEU A 450 -11.81 6.76 -7.40
CA LEU A 450 -11.38 6.58 -6.02
C LEU A 450 -10.04 5.87 -6.05
N ASP A 451 -9.00 6.57 -5.61
CA ASP A 451 -7.64 6.09 -5.48
C ASP A 451 -7.33 5.89 -3.99
N LEU A 452 -7.03 4.66 -3.59
CA LEU A 452 -6.82 4.25 -2.21
C LEU A 452 -5.39 3.73 -2.03
N VAL A 453 -4.70 4.19 -1.00
CA VAL A 453 -3.55 3.48 -0.45
C VAL A 453 -4.03 2.70 0.76
N CYS A 454 -3.75 1.41 0.76
CA CYS A 454 -4.21 0.47 1.78
C CYS A 454 -3.02 -0.25 2.41
N GLU A 455 -3.20 -0.70 3.65
CA GLU A 455 -2.34 -1.70 4.28
C GLU A 455 -3.10 -3.00 4.46
N TYR A 456 -2.36 -4.11 4.41
CA TYR A 456 -2.80 -5.44 4.74
C TYR A 456 -1.90 -6.02 5.83
N LEU A 457 -2.50 -6.54 6.89
CA LEU A 457 -1.78 -7.16 8.00
C LEU A 457 -1.85 -8.69 7.90
N PHE A 458 -0.70 -9.33 7.95
CA PHE A 458 -0.57 -10.79 7.99
C PHE A 458 -0.01 -11.22 9.35
N GLU A 459 -0.82 -11.90 10.16
CA GLU A 459 -0.36 -12.53 11.41
C GLU A 459 0.61 -13.67 11.11
N LYS A 460 1.88 -13.49 11.44
CA LYS A 460 3.00 -14.39 11.10
C LYS A 460 2.73 -15.80 11.59
N ALA A 461 2.20 -15.96 12.80
CA ALA A 461 1.95 -17.25 13.43
C ALA A 461 1.06 -18.18 12.57
N GLY A 462 0.14 -17.63 11.76
CA GLY A 462 -0.77 -18.46 10.97
C GLY A 462 -0.17 -19.04 9.68
N TYR A 463 0.99 -18.56 9.24
CA TYR A 463 1.63 -19.00 7.98
C TYR A 463 3.14 -19.21 8.05
N GLU A 464 3.79 -18.98 9.19
CA GLU A 464 5.23 -19.15 9.37
C GLU A 464 5.74 -20.54 8.97
N ALA A 465 4.92 -21.58 9.21
CA ALA A 465 5.24 -22.96 8.87
C ALA A 465 5.41 -23.21 7.36
N ILE A 466 4.75 -22.39 6.52
CA ILE A 466 4.85 -22.47 5.06
C ILE A 466 5.72 -21.37 4.45
N MET A 467 6.27 -20.47 5.27
CA MET A 467 7.13 -19.40 4.76
C MET A 467 8.47 -19.96 4.27
N PRO A 468 8.89 -19.64 3.03
CA PRO A 468 10.19 -20.07 2.52
C PRO A 468 11.38 -19.55 3.32
N GLU A 469 12.41 -20.38 3.44
CA GLU A 469 13.65 -20.04 4.14
C GLU A 469 14.36 -18.80 3.58
N PRO A 470 14.45 -18.59 2.25
CA PRO A 470 15.02 -17.36 1.72
C PRO A 470 14.28 -16.11 2.22
N VAL A 471 12.95 -16.16 2.29
CA VAL A 471 12.13 -15.02 2.74
C VAL A 471 12.34 -14.74 4.23
N LYS A 472 12.46 -15.78 5.06
CA LYS A 472 12.79 -15.62 6.48
C LYS A 472 14.12 -14.88 6.66
N LYS A 473 15.14 -15.26 5.90
CA LYS A 473 16.46 -14.60 5.91
C LYS A 473 16.37 -13.12 5.52
N ASP A 474 15.55 -12.76 4.54
CA ASP A 474 15.36 -11.34 4.16
C ASP A 474 14.73 -10.53 5.28
N LEU A 475 13.72 -11.11 5.95
CA LEU A 475 13.03 -10.48 7.06
C LEU A 475 13.98 -10.28 8.25
N GLU A 476 14.79 -11.28 8.58
CA GLU A 476 15.80 -11.18 9.63
C GLU A 476 16.88 -10.13 9.30
N ALA A 477 17.32 -10.08 8.03
CA ALA A 477 18.31 -9.10 7.58
C ALA A 477 17.75 -7.66 7.60
N GLY A 478 16.51 -7.46 7.17
CA GLY A 478 15.88 -6.14 7.12
C GLY A 478 15.29 -5.66 8.45
N ALA A 479 15.04 -6.57 9.40
CA ALA A 479 14.67 -6.23 10.78
C ALA A 479 15.87 -5.77 11.61
N GLN A 480 17.11 -5.92 11.11
CA GLN A 480 18.27 -5.34 11.77
C GLN A 480 18.08 -3.82 11.82
N PRO A 481 18.11 -3.22 13.02
CA PRO A 481 17.75 -1.82 13.18
C PRO A 481 18.69 -0.97 12.34
N ALA A 482 18.13 -0.14 11.45
CA ALA A 482 18.81 0.97 10.77
C ALA A 482 19.26 2.08 11.76
N VAL A 483 19.54 1.70 13.01
CA VAL A 483 19.91 2.57 14.15
C VAL A 483 21.36 3.05 14.06
N GLN A 484 22.13 2.62 13.05
CA GLN A 484 23.53 3.06 12.89
C GLN A 484 23.80 4.05 11.74
N ALA A 485 22.82 4.39 10.90
CA ALA A 485 23.07 5.24 9.73
C ALA A 485 22.45 6.64 9.78
N ALA A 486 21.74 6.99 10.85
CA ALA A 486 21.01 8.27 10.97
C ALA A 486 21.34 9.10 12.22
N TYR A 487 22.43 8.77 12.94
CA TYR A 487 22.96 9.58 14.05
C TYR A 487 24.41 9.99 13.80
#